data_AF-A0A413UTV5-F1
#
_entry.id   AF-A0A413UTV5-F1
#
_cell.length_a   1.000
_cell.length_b   1.000
_cell.length_c   1.000
_cell.angle_alpha   90.00
_cell.angle_beta   90.00
_cell.angle_gamma   90.00
#
_symmetry.space_group_name_H-M   'P 1'
#
loop_
_entity.id
_entity.type
_entity.pdbx_description
1 polymer ?
#
loop_
_entity_poly.entity_id
_entity_poly.type
_entity_poly.pdbx_seq_one_letter_code
_entity_poly.pdbx_strand_id
1 'polypeptide(L)'
;MPYYIKRTKAKKKDKPLPLFDKAGITIKKKPDLVAKLDKVFSRYIRLRDCMPNGYFRCISCGQIKPYEQADCGHYHSRRHMATRFDEDNAHAECRHCLTPDSLILMKDFTWKQLGDIKVGEEVFAFDEEIIYKTSRRYRIGKVISVERDIQDVYEVELENGDKIKTTANHKWLTRDKISSAYKWCETQNMWINGVNLHGKHKSGPHTNHITTTVCKPFQVVLQDMSYESGWIAGMIDADGHVCQQKIKNPDGTLRYGFRVGIAQCEKYMDICDKIKVLLEKFTGNKKTCRQTMESCDRRGIFKKQHQAWQFLITGTNVEKLQFLMRVRPFKIQKVDIEKLGKLKSQYDTKVKSITYLGKMEIVAMETDTHTYIANGYAMHNCNRFKADHMIGYRENLIAKIGQQRFNKLAWKAGQTKKWADFELIELTKYYKALGDKLSKEKGI
;
A
#
# COMPACT_ATOMS: atom_id res chain seq x y z
N MET A 1 -43.34 40.25 -4.08
CA MET A 1 -43.36 38.90 -3.47
C MET A 1 -43.21 37.84 -4.55
N PRO A 2 -42.03 37.22 -4.73
CA PRO A 2 -41.90 35.99 -5.51
C PRO A 2 -41.88 34.78 -4.57
N TYR A 3 -42.90 33.93 -4.67
CA TYR A 3 -43.00 32.66 -3.94
C TYR A 3 -41.91 31.69 -4.41
N TYR A 4 -40.97 31.35 -3.54
CA TYR A 4 -39.96 30.31 -3.81
C TYR A 4 -40.53 28.95 -3.38
N ILE A 5 -40.99 28.15 -4.34
CA ILE A 5 -41.45 26.77 -4.11
C ILE A 5 -40.21 25.91 -3.78
N LYS A 6 -40.10 25.46 -2.53
CA LYS A 6 -39.04 24.52 -2.11
C LYS A 6 -39.18 23.21 -2.89
N ARG A 7 -38.22 22.92 -3.77
CA ARG A 7 -38.05 21.58 -4.38
C ARG A 7 -37.90 20.53 -3.27
N THR A 8 -38.92 19.70 -3.09
CA THR A 8 -38.84 18.49 -2.26
C THR A 8 -37.81 17.53 -2.86
N LYS A 9 -36.86 17.06 -2.04
CA LYS A 9 -35.84 16.09 -2.46
C LYS A 9 -36.54 14.86 -3.02
N ALA A 10 -36.22 14.48 -4.26
CA ALA A 10 -36.65 13.21 -4.82
C ALA A 10 -36.23 12.07 -3.88
N LYS A 11 -37.21 11.30 -3.37
CA LYS A 11 -36.95 10.05 -2.65
C LYS A 11 -36.04 9.20 -3.54
N LYS A 12 -34.91 8.73 -3.00
CA LYS A 12 -34.08 7.71 -3.67
C LYS A 12 -35.04 6.57 -4.05
N LYS A 13 -35.25 6.34 -5.34
CA LYS A 13 -35.93 5.13 -5.80
C LYS A 13 -35.15 3.95 -5.21
N ASP A 14 -35.81 3.15 -4.39
CA ASP A 14 -35.26 1.88 -3.94
C ASP A 14 -34.85 1.09 -5.17
N LYS A 15 -33.57 0.69 -5.24
CA LYS A 15 -33.12 -0.15 -6.33
C LYS A 15 -33.96 -1.42 -6.27
N PRO A 16 -34.59 -1.85 -7.38
CA PRO A 16 -35.35 -3.08 -7.36
C PRO A 16 -34.42 -4.21 -6.89
N LEU A 17 -34.85 -4.95 -5.87
CA LEU A 17 -34.21 -6.18 -5.47
C LEU A 17 -34.01 -7.06 -6.74
N PRO A 18 -32.85 -7.70 -6.91
CA PRO A 18 -32.62 -8.68 -7.99
C PRO A 18 -33.82 -9.60 -8.14
N LEU A 19 -34.16 -9.97 -9.38
CA LEU A 19 -35.39 -10.69 -9.74
C LEU A 19 -35.69 -11.90 -8.82
N PHE A 20 -34.64 -12.60 -8.38
CA PHE A 20 -34.71 -13.80 -7.56
C PHE A 20 -34.76 -13.54 -6.05
N ASP A 21 -34.28 -12.38 -5.59
CA ASP A 21 -34.37 -11.95 -4.19
C ASP A 21 -35.81 -11.58 -3.81
N LYS A 22 -36.62 -11.14 -4.79
CA LYS A 22 -38.06 -10.90 -4.60
C LYS A 22 -38.87 -12.19 -4.37
N ALA A 23 -38.37 -13.32 -4.83
CA ALA A 23 -39.05 -14.62 -4.77
C ALA A 23 -38.51 -15.53 -3.64
N GLY A 24 -37.58 -15.04 -2.79
CA GLY A 24 -36.97 -15.83 -1.72
C GLY A 24 -36.06 -16.96 -2.21
N ILE A 25 -35.66 -16.96 -3.49
CA ILE A 25 -34.87 -18.03 -4.10
C ILE A 25 -33.37 -17.77 -3.88
N THR A 26 -32.72 -18.66 -3.13
CA THR A 26 -31.27 -18.55 -2.84
C THR A 26 -30.46 -19.03 -4.04
N ILE A 27 -29.87 -18.11 -4.81
CA ILE A 27 -28.99 -18.47 -5.94
C ILE A 27 -27.60 -18.86 -5.40
N LYS A 28 -27.20 -20.11 -5.62
CA LYS A 28 -25.80 -20.52 -5.43
C LYS A 28 -24.92 -19.80 -6.46
N LYS A 29 -23.94 -19.02 -5.99
CA LYS A 29 -22.97 -18.35 -6.89
C LYS A 29 -22.22 -19.41 -7.70
N LYS A 30 -22.18 -19.21 -9.02
CA LYS A 30 -21.43 -20.07 -9.94
C LYS A 30 -19.95 -20.07 -9.54
N PRO A 31 -19.28 -21.24 -9.50
CA PRO A 31 -17.85 -21.29 -9.25
C PRO A 31 -17.08 -20.52 -10.33
N ASP A 32 -16.06 -19.77 -9.92
CA ASP A 32 -15.20 -19.01 -10.84
C ASP A 32 -14.24 -19.96 -11.57
N LEU A 33 -14.70 -20.50 -12.69
CA LEU A 33 -13.96 -21.44 -13.53
C LEU A 33 -12.70 -20.80 -14.12
N VAL A 34 -12.71 -19.49 -14.37
CA VAL A 34 -11.55 -18.75 -14.89
C VAL A 34 -10.44 -18.70 -13.83
N ALA A 35 -10.78 -18.33 -12.60
CA ALA A 35 -9.82 -18.31 -11.49
C ALA A 35 -9.24 -19.70 -11.18
N LYS A 36 -10.06 -20.76 -11.31
CA LYS A 36 -9.60 -22.14 -11.16
C LYS A 36 -8.59 -22.52 -12.24
N LEU A 37 -8.89 -22.18 -13.50
CA LEU A 37 -7.99 -22.43 -14.62
C LEU A 37 -6.69 -21.63 -14.49
N ASP A 38 -6.74 -20.36 -14.08
CA ASP A 38 -5.55 -19.53 -13.85
C ASP A 38 -4.57 -20.18 -12.88
N LYS A 39 -5.07 -20.76 -11.78
CA LYS A 39 -4.22 -21.41 -10.78
C LYS A 39 -3.51 -22.64 -11.35
N VAL A 40 -4.23 -23.45 -12.13
CA VAL A 40 -3.68 -24.66 -12.77
C VAL A 40 -2.69 -24.30 -13.87
N PHE A 41 -3.08 -23.37 -14.75
CA PHE A 41 -2.24 -22.87 -15.83
C PHE A 41 -0.96 -22.22 -15.30
N SER A 42 -1.07 -21.39 -14.25
CA SER A 42 0.10 -20.78 -13.59
C SER A 42 1.04 -21.82 -12.97
N ARG A 43 0.55 -22.96 -12.48
CA ARG A 43 1.42 -24.05 -12.00
C ARG A 43 2.12 -24.72 -13.17
N TYR A 44 1.39 -25.05 -14.23
CA TYR A 44 1.95 -25.66 -15.43
C TYR A 44 3.07 -24.81 -16.05
N ILE A 45 2.85 -23.51 -16.28
CA ILE A 45 3.86 -22.63 -16.91
C ILE A 45 5.15 -22.57 -16.10
N ARG A 46 5.05 -22.48 -14.77
CA ARG A 46 6.23 -22.48 -13.89
C ARG A 46 6.99 -23.80 -13.98
N LEU A 47 6.28 -24.93 -13.96
CA LEU A 47 6.90 -26.25 -14.09
C LEU A 47 7.52 -26.47 -15.47
N ARG A 48 6.86 -25.99 -16.54
CA ARG A 48 7.36 -26.07 -17.92
C ARG A 48 8.71 -25.35 -18.04
N ASP A 49 8.78 -24.12 -17.55
CA ASP A 49 9.96 -23.25 -17.66
C ASP A 49 11.06 -23.55 -16.63
N CYS A 50 10.78 -24.39 -15.64
CA CYS A 50 11.76 -24.89 -14.70
C CYS A 50 12.63 -25.99 -15.34
N MET A 51 13.93 -25.94 -15.10
CA MET A 51 14.91 -26.96 -15.47
C MET A 51 14.86 -28.14 -14.48
N PRO A 52 15.36 -29.33 -14.85
CA PRO A 52 15.32 -30.52 -13.98
C PRO A 52 16.05 -30.36 -12.63
N ASN A 53 16.94 -29.38 -12.49
CA ASN A 53 17.66 -29.09 -11.26
C ASN A 53 16.86 -28.24 -10.25
N GLY A 54 15.59 -27.92 -10.54
CA GLY A 54 14.77 -27.08 -9.66
C GLY A 54 14.94 -25.58 -9.86
N TYR A 55 15.63 -25.13 -10.92
CA TYR A 55 15.82 -23.70 -11.22
C TYR A 55 15.14 -23.31 -12.54
N PHE A 56 14.73 -22.06 -12.72
CA PHE A 56 14.17 -21.52 -13.96
C PHE A 56 14.95 -20.27 -14.40
N ARG A 57 14.95 -19.98 -15.70
CA ARG A 57 15.46 -18.72 -16.22
C ARG A 57 14.32 -17.73 -16.32
N CYS A 58 14.40 -16.63 -15.57
CA CYS A 58 13.40 -15.59 -15.55
C CYS A 58 13.28 -14.91 -16.92
N ILE A 59 12.07 -14.86 -17.48
CA ILE A 59 11.81 -14.23 -18.77
C ILE A 59 12.00 -12.69 -18.72
N SER A 60 11.89 -12.11 -17.53
CA SER A 60 11.99 -10.68 -17.27
C SER A 60 13.41 -10.16 -17.30
N CYS A 61 14.27 -10.77 -16.48
CA CYS A 61 15.62 -10.30 -16.20
C CYS A 61 16.70 -11.25 -16.74
N GLY A 62 16.32 -12.40 -17.30
CA GLY A 62 17.24 -13.37 -17.88
C GLY A 62 18.07 -14.20 -16.89
N GLN A 63 17.93 -13.97 -15.57
CA GLN A 63 18.69 -14.66 -14.51
C GLN A 63 18.12 -16.05 -14.19
N ILE A 64 18.96 -16.97 -13.70
CA ILE A 64 18.57 -18.32 -13.25
C ILE A 64 18.25 -18.28 -11.74
N LYS A 65 17.09 -18.82 -11.34
CA LYS A 65 16.52 -18.73 -9.98
C LYS A 65 15.79 -20.02 -9.58
N PRO A 66 15.65 -20.37 -8.30
CA PRO A 66 14.97 -21.60 -7.87
C PRO A 66 13.44 -21.56 -8.15
N TYR A 67 12.82 -22.73 -8.31
CA TYR A 67 11.43 -22.90 -8.73
C TYR A 67 10.41 -22.23 -7.79
N GLU A 68 10.69 -22.19 -6.50
CA GLU A 68 9.83 -21.56 -5.48
C GLU A 68 9.60 -20.09 -5.80
N GLN A 69 10.61 -19.43 -6.38
CA GLN A 69 10.58 -18.03 -6.77
C GLN A 69 9.92 -17.80 -8.13
N ALA A 70 9.59 -18.87 -8.87
CA ALA A 70 8.90 -18.76 -10.14
C ALA A 70 7.47 -18.25 -9.90
N ASP A 71 7.12 -17.19 -10.61
CA ASP A 71 5.74 -16.79 -10.80
C ASP A 71 5.36 -16.81 -12.29
N CYS A 72 4.06 -16.91 -12.60
CA CYS A 72 3.59 -16.88 -13.98
C CYS A 72 3.30 -15.44 -14.41
N GLY A 73 4.25 -14.85 -15.15
CA GLY A 73 4.13 -13.59 -15.86
C GLY A 73 3.41 -13.79 -17.20
N HIS A 74 2.73 -12.76 -17.71
CA HIS A 74 2.15 -12.76 -19.07
C HIS A 74 2.57 -11.48 -19.80
N TYR A 75 2.93 -11.63 -21.07
CA TYR A 75 3.31 -10.51 -21.93
C TYR A 75 2.10 -9.61 -22.24
N HIS A 76 1.05 -10.16 -22.86
CA HIS A 76 -0.24 -9.47 -22.97
C HIS A 76 -1.06 -9.66 -21.71
N SER A 77 -1.66 -8.56 -21.24
CA SER A 77 -2.48 -8.54 -20.03
C SER A 77 -3.53 -9.64 -20.03
N ARG A 78 -3.74 -10.25 -18.87
CA ARG A 78 -4.80 -11.25 -18.64
C ARG A 78 -6.22 -10.78 -18.97
N ARG A 79 -6.42 -9.49 -19.26
CA ARG A 79 -7.68 -8.93 -19.80
C ARG A 79 -7.98 -9.43 -21.22
N HIS A 80 -6.95 -9.75 -22.01
CA HIS A 80 -7.10 -10.29 -23.35
C HIS A 80 -7.36 -11.80 -23.26
N MET A 81 -8.63 -12.19 -23.24
CA MET A 81 -9.05 -13.60 -23.11
C MET A 81 -8.49 -14.51 -24.22
N ALA A 82 -8.21 -13.96 -25.40
CA ALA A 82 -7.64 -14.71 -26.52
C ALA A 82 -6.22 -15.23 -26.24
N THR A 83 -5.43 -14.49 -25.46
CA THR A 83 -4.03 -14.82 -25.15
C THR A 83 -3.80 -15.17 -23.68
N ARG A 84 -4.81 -15.05 -22.81
CA ARG A 84 -4.69 -15.32 -21.37
C ARG A 84 -4.14 -16.72 -21.06
N PHE A 85 -4.66 -17.74 -21.74
CA PHE A 85 -4.25 -19.14 -21.57
C PHE A 85 -3.38 -19.64 -22.73
N ASP A 86 -2.74 -18.71 -23.46
CA ASP A 86 -1.78 -19.06 -24.51
C ASP A 86 -0.40 -19.26 -23.87
N GLU A 87 0.20 -20.40 -24.11
CA GLU A 87 1.50 -20.79 -23.56
C GLU A 87 2.64 -19.88 -24.04
N ASP A 88 2.50 -19.27 -25.21
CA ASP A 88 3.47 -18.30 -25.73
C ASP A 88 3.34 -16.93 -25.05
N ASN A 89 2.17 -16.64 -24.48
CA ASN A 89 1.93 -15.40 -23.74
C ASN A 89 2.50 -15.45 -22.33
N ALA A 90 2.61 -16.64 -21.73
CA ALA A 90 2.89 -16.82 -20.31
C ALA A 90 4.21 -17.57 -20.06
N HIS A 91 5.06 -17.01 -19.21
CA HIS A 91 6.38 -17.57 -18.88
C HIS A 91 6.74 -17.33 -17.41
N ALA A 92 7.72 -18.08 -16.90
CA ALA A 92 8.20 -17.92 -15.53
C ALA A 92 8.98 -16.61 -15.33
N GLU A 93 8.62 -15.88 -14.28
CA GLU A 93 9.13 -14.55 -13.91
C GLU A 93 9.49 -14.49 -12.40
N CYS A 94 10.44 -13.63 -12.03
CA CYS A 94 10.90 -13.42 -10.66
C CYS A 94 10.12 -12.31 -9.91
N ARG A 95 10.17 -12.33 -8.57
CA ARG A 95 9.51 -11.37 -7.66
C ARG A 95 10.46 -10.22 -7.27
N HIS A 96 9.95 -8.98 -7.08
CA HIS A 96 10.73 -7.75 -6.78
C HIS A 96 10.68 -7.37 -5.29
N CYS A 97 11.75 -6.80 -4.71
CA CYS A 97 11.85 -6.76 -3.24
C CYS A 97 12.68 -5.59 -2.64
N LEU A 98 12.58 -5.48 -1.31
CA LEU A 98 13.36 -4.64 -0.40
C LEU A 98 14.40 -5.49 0.35
N THR A 99 15.39 -4.88 0.98
CA THR A 99 16.34 -5.59 1.86
C THR A 99 15.74 -5.90 3.25
N PRO A 100 16.22 -6.95 3.96
CA PRO A 100 15.67 -7.38 5.26
C PRO A 100 15.65 -6.31 6.37
N ASP A 101 16.58 -5.34 6.32
CA ASP A 101 16.73 -4.24 7.29
C ASP A 101 15.62 -3.17 7.18
N SER A 102 14.81 -3.20 6.12
CA SER A 102 13.69 -2.27 5.95
C SER A 102 12.65 -2.42 7.07
N LEU A 103 12.23 -1.32 7.68
CA LEU A 103 11.25 -1.26 8.75
C LEU A 103 9.83 -1.13 8.20
N ILE A 104 8.98 -2.10 8.47
CA ILE A 104 7.56 -2.08 8.10
C ILE A 104 6.73 -1.58 9.28
N LEU A 105 5.76 -0.71 8.97
CA LEU A 105 4.79 -0.26 9.97
C LEU A 105 3.72 -1.32 10.18
N MET A 106 3.65 -1.85 11.40
CA MET A 106 2.70 -2.88 11.81
C MET A 106 1.34 -2.28 12.18
N LYS A 107 0.28 -3.10 12.26
CA LYS A 107 -1.06 -2.67 12.68
C LYS A 107 -1.09 -2.04 14.07
N ASP A 108 -0.24 -2.50 14.98
CA ASP A 108 -0.11 -1.97 16.33
C ASP A 108 0.69 -0.65 16.38
N PHE A 109 1.03 -0.06 15.23
CA PHE A 109 1.84 1.14 15.11
C PHE A 109 3.28 0.99 15.64
N THR A 110 3.81 -0.23 15.68
CA THR A 110 5.25 -0.48 15.87
C THR A 110 5.97 -0.61 14.53
N TRP A 111 7.29 -0.42 14.55
CA TRP A 111 8.15 -0.69 13.41
C TRP A 111 8.82 -2.03 13.61
N LYS A 112 8.69 -2.92 12.64
CA LYS A 112 9.29 -4.25 12.65
C LYS A 112 10.17 -4.42 11.42
N GLN A 113 11.34 -5.03 11.57
CA GLN A 113 12.21 -5.31 10.43
C GLN A 113 11.54 -6.32 9.50
N LEU A 114 11.67 -6.09 8.19
CA LEU A 114 11.08 -6.91 7.15
C LEU A 114 11.57 -8.36 7.21
N GLY A 115 12.83 -8.57 7.63
CA GLY A 115 13.40 -9.90 7.85
C GLY A 115 12.71 -10.75 8.92
N ASP A 116 12.00 -10.11 9.87
CA ASP A 116 11.34 -10.76 11.01
C ASP A 116 9.83 -10.91 10.84
N ILE A 117 9.27 -10.39 9.75
CA ILE A 117 7.83 -10.44 9.48
C ILE A 117 7.42 -11.88 9.15
N LYS A 118 6.28 -12.29 9.71
CA LYS A 118 5.73 -13.63 9.51
C LYS A 118 4.42 -13.56 8.73
N VAL A 119 4.17 -14.62 7.96
CA VAL A 119 2.90 -14.81 7.27
C VAL A 119 1.75 -14.79 8.28
N GLY A 120 0.68 -14.07 7.94
CA GLY A 120 -0.50 -13.91 8.79
C GLY A 120 -0.49 -12.65 9.67
N GLU A 121 0.64 -11.97 9.83
CA GLU A 121 0.71 -10.69 10.55
C GLU A 121 -0.03 -9.58 9.80
N GLU A 122 -0.48 -8.57 10.54
CA GLU A 122 -1.20 -7.42 10.00
C GLU A 122 -0.30 -6.18 9.97
N VAL A 123 -0.23 -5.54 8.81
CA VAL A 123 0.58 -4.35 8.54
C VAL A 123 -0.29 -3.15 8.19
N PHE A 124 0.28 -1.97 8.37
CA PHE A 124 -0.34 -0.72 8.02
C PHE A 124 -0.23 -0.49 6.50
N ALA A 125 -1.37 -0.44 5.82
CA ALA A 125 -1.46 -0.38 4.37
C ALA A 125 -2.42 0.73 3.88
N PHE A 126 -2.66 0.78 2.57
CA PHE A 126 -3.56 1.75 1.94
C PHE A 126 -4.14 1.23 0.61
N ASP A 127 -5.12 1.94 0.06
CA ASP A 127 -5.71 1.56 -1.22
C ASP A 127 -4.64 1.59 -2.34
N GLU A 128 -4.49 0.48 -3.07
CA GLU A 128 -3.58 0.34 -4.23
C GLU A 128 -3.87 1.32 -5.37
N GLU A 129 -5.15 1.64 -5.57
CA GLU A 129 -5.64 2.56 -6.59
C GLU A 129 -6.63 3.56 -5.99
N ILE A 130 -6.91 4.64 -6.72
CA ILE A 130 -7.87 5.65 -6.28
C ILE A 130 -9.30 5.11 -6.49
N ILE A 131 -9.89 4.54 -5.44
CA ILE A 131 -11.26 3.99 -5.50
C ILE A 131 -12.32 5.10 -5.39
N TYR A 132 -12.08 6.13 -4.57
CA TYR A 132 -13.13 7.08 -4.13
C TYR A 132 -13.15 8.44 -4.85
N LYS A 133 -12.83 8.49 -6.15
CA LYS A 133 -12.73 9.71 -6.99
C LYS A 133 -11.79 10.82 -6.51
N THR A 134 -11.34 10.81 -5.25
CA THR A 134 -10.67 11.95 -4.61
C THR A 134 -9.34 11.60 -3.92
N SER A 135 -9.14 10.37 -3.43
CA SER A 135 -7.87 9.96 -2.80
C SER A 135 -7.84 8.46 -2.44
N ARG A 136 -6.63 7.94 -2.20
CA ARG A 136 -6.39 6.69 -1.46
C ARG A 136 -6.76 6.84 0.01
N ARG A 137 -7.10 5.75 0.69
CA ARG A 137 -7.34 5.71 2.15
C ARG A 137 -6.50 4.62 2.79
N TYR A 138 -6.27 4.76 4.10
CA TYR A 138 -5.58 3.74 4.88
C TYR A 138 -6.42 2.47 5.02
N ARG A 139 -5.72 1.33 5.09
CA ARG A 139 -6.25 -0.03 5.21
C ARG A 139 -5.36 -0.83 6.14
N ILE A 140 -5.89 -1.94 6.62
CA ILE A 140 -5.10 -2.99 7.24
C ILE A 140 -4.78 -3.99 6.14
N GLY A 141 -3.49 -4.29 5.97
CA GLY A 141 -3.03 -5.33 5.04
C GLY A 141 -2.63 -6.57 5.83
N LYS A 142 -3.03 -7.76 5.39
CA LYS A 142 -2.59 -9.03 5.96
C LYS A 142 -1.46 -9.61 5.11
N VAL A 143 -0.37 -10.02 5.76
CA VAL A 143 0.78 -10.66 5.09
C VAL A 143 0.38 -12.06 4.62
N ILE A 144 0.43 -12.29 3.32
CA ILE A 144 0.10 -13.55 2.64
C ILE A 144 1.35 -14.42 2.46
N SER A 145 2.47 -13.81 2.08
CA SER A 145 3.72 -14.52 1.82
C SER A 145 4.93 -13.67 2.19
N VAL A 146 5.99 -14.35 2.63
CA VAL A 146 7.31 -13.77 2.92
C VAL A 146 8.36 -14.74 2.36
N GLU A 147 9.20 -14.26 1.44
CA GLU A 147 10.25 -15.06 0.81
C GLU A 147 11.56 -14.29 0.79
N ARG A 148 12.69 -15.00 0.88
CA ARG A 148 14.04 -14.42 0.80
C ARG A 148 14.67 -14.77 -0.54
N ASP A 149 15.39 -13.82 -1.14
CA ASP A 149 16.11 -14.00 -2.41
C ASP A 149 17.41 -13.18 -2.40
N ILE A 150 18.29 -13.38 -3.38
CA ILE A 150 19.49 -12.57 -3.60
C ILE A 150 19.32 -11.85 -4.94
N GLN A 151 19.33 -10.53 -4.92
CA GLN A 151 19.15 -9.69 -6.11
C GLN A 151 20.11 -8.50 -6.12
N ASP A 152 20.24 -7.91 -7.31
CA ASP A 152 20.93 -6.65 -7.55
C ASP A 152 20.20 -5.52 -6.80
N VAL A 153 20.89 -4.90 -5.85
CA VAL A 153 20.34 -3.92 -4.91
C VAL A 153 20.96 -2.55 -5.16
N TYR A 154 20.10 -1.54 -5.09
CA TYR A 154 20.43 -0.13 -5.26
C TYR A 154 20.09 0.61 -3.98
N GLU A 155 21.02 1.42 -3.49
CA GLU A 155 20.77 2.40 -2.43
C GLU A 155 20.16 3.66 -3.05
N VAL A 156 18.93 3.98 -2.64
CA VAL A 156 18.26 5.23 -2.95
C VAL A 156 18.51 6.18 -1.78
N GLU A 157 19.34 7.20 -2.00
CA GLU A 157 19.56 8.28 -1.05
C GLU A 157 18.55 9.41 -1.33
N LEU A 158 17.91 9.91 -0.28
CA LEU A 158 16.90 10.97 -0.37
C LEU A 158 17.43 12.27 0.24
N GLU A 159 16.86 13.42 -0.16
CA GLU A 159 17.31 14.75 0.31
C GLU A 159 17.19 14.93 1.83
N ASN A 160 16.33 14.16 2.48
CA ASN A 160 16.16 14.17 3.94
C ASN A 160 17.23 13.34 4.69
N GLY A 161 18.17 12.71 3.98
CA GLY A 161 19.23 11.86 4.54
C GLY A 161 18.86 10.38 4.67
N ASP A 162 17.63 9.98 4.35
CA ASP A 162 17.24 8.58 4.38
C ASP A 162 17.90 7.80 3.24
N LYS A 163 18.35 6.59 3.57
CA LYS A 163 18.94 5.63 2.64
C LYS A 163 18.09 4.37 2.63
N ILE A 164 17.60 3.99 1.46
CA ILE A 164 16.73 2.82 1.32
C ILE A 164 17.29 1.92 0.24
N LYS A 165 17.55 0.67 0.61
CA LYS A 165 18.10 -0.33 -0.29
C LYS A 165 16.95 -1.10 -0.94
N THR A 166 16.86 -0.99 -2.25
CA THR A 166 15.75 -1.55 -3.03
C THR A 166 16.26 -2.15 -4.34
N THR A 167 15.48 -3.05 -4.91
CA THR A 167 15.69 -3.53 -6.28
C THR A 167 15.33 -2.44 -7.30
N ALA A 168 15.91 -2.49 -8.50
CA ALA A 168 15.64 -1.54 -9.60
C ALA A 168 14.13 -1.39 -9.91
N ASN A 169 13.37 -2.47 -9.78
CA ASN A 169 11.96 -2.54 -10.13
C ASN A 169 11.02 -2.27 -8.94
N HIS A 170 11.56 -1.89 -7.77
CA HIS A 170 10.73 -1.62 -6.60
C HIS A 170 9.87 -0.36 -6.83
N LYS A 171 8.58 -0.43 -6.48
CA LYS A 171 7.60 0.62 -6.79
C LYS A 171 7.35 1.53 -5.60
N TRP A 172 7.62 2.80 -5.84
CA TRP A 172 7.39 3.89 -4.92
C TRP A 172 6.17 4.68 -5.34
N LEU A 173 5.39 5.13 -4.37
CA LEU A 173 4.37 6.11 -4.63
C LEU A 173 5.06 7.47 -4.81
N THR A 174 4.98 8.05 -6.00
CA THR A 174 5.67 9.31 -6.35
C THR A 174 4.67 10.40 -6.69
N ARG A 175 5.02 11.64 -6.38
CA ARG A 175 4.19 12.81 -6.66
C ARG A 175 4.52 13.36 -8.05
N ASP A 176 3.49 13.47 -8.88
CA ASP A 176 3.61 14.11 -10.18
C ASP A 176 3.63 15.64 -10.03
N LYS A 177 4.61 16.31 -10.65
CA LYS A 177 4.79 17.77 -10.50
C LYS A 177 3.64 18.56 -11.15
N ILE A 178 3.08 18.05 -12.25
CA ILE A 178 2.06 18.73 -13.05
C ILE A 178 0.68 18.53 -12.40
N SER A 179 0.26 17.28 -12.24
CA SER A 179 -1.08 16.96 -11.73
C SER A 179 -1.19 17.00 -10.20
N SER A 180 -0.05 17.08 -9.48
CA SER A 180 0.03 16.83 -8.03
C SER A 180 -0.55 15.47 -7.59
N ALA A 181 -0.88 14.58 -8.52
CA ALA A 181 -1.40 13.26 -8.25
C ALA A 181 -0.27 12.30 -7.91
N TYR A 182 -0.60 11.26 -7.14
CA TYR A 182 0.34 10.19 -6.84
C TYR A 182 0.27 9.08 -7.87
N LYS A 183 1.43 8.65 -8.36
CA LYS A 183 1.60 7.55 -9.32
C LYS A 183 2.68 6.59 -8.87
N TRP A 184 2.55 5.34 -9.26
CA TRP A 184 3.59 4.34 -9.04
C TRP A 184 4.77 4.58 -9.97
N CYS A 185 5.98 4.59 -9.43
CA CYS A 185 7.23 4.74 -10.18
C CYS A 185 8.27 3.76 -9.62
N GLU A 186 8.98 3.09 -10.51
CA GLU A 186 10.04 2.14 -10.15
C GLU A 186 11.34 2.86 -9.85
N THR A 187 12.21 2.27 -9.02
CA THR A 187 13.52 2.85 -8.67
C THR A 187 14.33 3.22 -9.92
N GLN A 188 14.42 2.35 -10.92
CA GLN A 188 15.15 2.61 -12.19
C GLN A 188 14.57 3.77 -13.02
N ASN A 189 13.28 4.04 -12.83
CA ASN A 189 12.52 5.06 -13.56
C ASN A 189 12.45 6.40 -12.83
N MET A 190 13.11 6.50 -11.67
CA MET A 190 13.27 7.74 -10.96
C MET A 190 14.23 8.66 -11.70
N TRP A 191 13.81 9.91 -11.85
CA TRP A 191 14.62 11.00 -12.37
C TRP A 191 15.39 11.67 -11.24
N ILE A 192 16.68 11.92 -11.48
CA ILE A 192 17.59 12.73 -10.68
C ILE A 192 18.18 13.78 -11.62
N ASN A 193 17.88 15.06 -11.41
CA ASN A 193 18.34 16.15 -12.29
C ASN A 193 18.09 15.83 -13.79
N GLY A 194 16.89 15.34 -14.11
CA GLY A 194 16.50 15.02 -15.48
C GLY A 194 17.12 13.74 -16.07
N VAL A 195 17.94 12.99 -15.34
CA VAL A 195 18.57 11.74 -15.77
C VAL A 195 18.02 10.56 -14.98
N ASN A 196 17.75 9.43 -15.62
CA ASN A 196 17.36 8.20 -14.94
C ASN A 196 18.54 7.22 -14.78
N LEU A 197 18.31 6.08 -14.13
CA LEU A 197 19.35 5.06 -13.88
C LEU A 197 20.01 4.54 -15.18
N HIS A 198 19.31 4.59 -16.30
CA HIS A 198 19.79 4.14 -17.61
C HIS A 198 20.48 5.25 -18.43
N GLY A 199 20.73 6.42 -17.84
CA GLY A 199 21.34 7.55 -18.54
C GLY A 199 20.41 8.22 -19.56
N LYS A 200 19.12 7.88 -19.58
CA LYS A 200 18.15 8.59 -20.43
C LYS A 200 17.86 9.95 -19.83
N HIS A 201 17.81 10.96 -20.70
CA HIS A 201 17.36 12.29 -20.34
C HIS A 201 15.84 12.39 -20.49
N LYS A 202 15.21 13.08 -19.56
CA LYS A 202 13.77 13.36 -19.61
C LYS A 202 13.49 14.31 -20.78
N SER A 203 12.51 13.97 -21.61
CA SER A 203 12.12 14.77 -22.77
C SER A 203 11.15 15.90 -22.40
N GLY A 204 11.36 17.09 -22.97
CA GLY A 204 10.47 18.26 -22.82
C GLY A 204 11.16 19.51 -22.25
N PRO A 205 10.50 20.68 -22.30
CA PRO A 205 11.04 21.94 -21.80
C PRO A 205 11.25 21.93 -20.27
N HIS A 206 12.36 22.52 -19.81
CA HIS A 206 12.74 22.65 -18.39
C HIS A 206 12.84 21.33 -17.60
N THR A 207 13.15 20.22 -18.25
CA THR A 207 13.19 18.88 -17.65
C THR A 207 14.53 18.52 -17.01
N ASN A 208 15.60 19.28 -17.31
CA ASN A 208 16.98 19.04 -16.85
C ASN A 208 17.19 19.15 -15.33
N HIS A 209 16.22 19.69 -14.59
CA HIS A 209 16.29 19.81 -13.12
C HIS A 209 15.16 19.02 -12.44
N ILE A 210 14.49 18.13 -13.18
CA ILE A 210 13.38 17.37 -12.61
C ILE A 210 13.94 16.20 -11.82
N THR A 211 13.64 16.22 -10.53
CA THR A 211 13.94 15.16 -9.59
C THR A 211 12.63 14.57 -9.07
N THR A 212 12.60 13.25 -8.92
CA THR A 212 11.42 12.52 -8.48
C THR A 212 11.16 12.76 -7.00
N THR A 213 9.91 13.05 -6.63
CA THR A 213 9.48 13.20 -5.24
C THR A 213 8.73 11.95 -4.80
N VAL A 214 9.21 11.29 -3.75
CA VAL A 214 8.62 10.08 -3.17
C VAL A 214 7.66 10.44 -2.03
N CYS A 215 6.58 9.66 -1.91
CA CYS A 215 5.54 9.85 -0.92
C CYS A 215 5.96 9.28 0.42
N LYS A 216 6.15 10.16 1.41
CA LYS A 216 6.48 9.78 2.78
C LYS A 216 5.35 10.20 3.75
N PRO A 217 4.34 9.34 3.95
CA PRO A 217 3.26 9.62 4.89
C PRO A 217 3.71 9.65 6.35
N PHE A 218 4.73 8.87 6.75
CA PHE A 218 5.17 8.78 8.14
C PHE A 218 6.68 9.00 8.26
N GLN A 219 7.13 9.55 9.38
CA GLN A 219 8.52 9.34 9.83
C GLN A 219 8.58 8.03 10.62
N VAL A 220 9.75 7.40 10.60
CA VAL A 220 10.05 6.28 11.50
C VAL A 220 10.16 6.85 12.91
N VAL A 221 9.29 6.40 13.80
CA VAL A 221 9.20 6.86 15.19
C VAL A 221 9.31 5.66 16.10
N LEU A 222 10.38 5.62 16.88
CA LEU A 222 10.57 4.63 17.93
C LEU A 222 9.91 5.11 19.22
N GLN A 223 9.56 4.15 20.08
CA GLN A 223 9.03 4.45 21.40
C GLN A 223 10.11 5.13 22.26
N ASP A 224 9.71 6.18 22.96
CA ASP A 224 10.54 6.84 23.96
C ASP A 224 10.29 6.17 25.33
N MET A 225 11.35 5.62 25.93
CA MET A 225 11.29 4.91 27.21
C MET A 225 11.63 5.79 28.42
N SER A 226 11.72 7.12 28.23
CA SER A 226 11.98 8.05 29.31
C SER A 226 10.81 8.13 30.30
N TYR A 227 11.13 8.52 31.53
CA TYR A 227 10.12 8.78 32.56
C TYR A 227 9.05 9.77 32.09
N GLU A 228 9.45 10.81 31.36
CA GLU A 228 8.52 11.82 30.83
C GLU A 228 7.51 11.25 29.83
N SER A 229 7.98 10.35 28.95
CA SER A 229 7.12 9.61 28.01
C SER A 229 6.13 8.73 28.77
N GLY A 230 6.60 7.97 29.76
CA GLY A 230 5.73 7.15 30.61
C GLY A 230 4.72 7.98 31.42
N TRP A 231 5.13 9.14 31.93
CA TRP A 231 4.28 10.04 32.71
C TRP A 231 3.13 10.59 31.86
N ILE A 232 3.43 11.09 30.65
CA ILE A 232 2.38 11.62 29.77
C ILE A 232 1.50 10.51 29.18
N ALA A 233 2.06 9.30 28.96
CA ALA A 233 1.28 8.11 28.61
C ALA A 233 0.23 7.78 29.69
N GLY A 234 0.67 7.74 30.96
CA GLY A 234 -0.20 7.50 32.11
C GLY A 234 -1.31 8.55 32.23
N MET A 235 -0.99 9.83 32.02
CA MET A 235 -1.99 10.91 32.00
C MET A 235 -3.00 10.75 30.87
N ILE A 236 -2.56 10.31 29.68
CA ILE A 236 -3.49 10.03 28.58
C ILE A 236 -4.39 8.86 28.94
N ASP A 237 -3.87 7.80 29.55
CA ASP A 237 -4.61 6.60 29.90
C ASP A 237 -5.59 6.80 31.07
N ALA A 238 -5.26 7.66 32.04
CA ALA A 238 -6.18 8.07 33.09
C ALA A 238 -7.17 9.14 32.56
N ASP A 239 -6.71 10.39 32.44
CA ASP A 239 -7.55 11.58 32.24
C ASP A 239 -7.66 12.04 30.77
N GLY A 240 -6.98 11.34 29.86
CA GLY A 240 -7.02 11.64 28.44
C GLY A 240 -8.12 10.96 27.63
N HIS A 241 -8.21 11.35 26.36
CA HIS A 241 -9.11 10.76 25.39
C HIS A 241 -8.43 10.63 24.02
N VAL A 242 -8.77 9.56 23.31
CA VAL A 242 -8.44 9.34 21.90
C VAL A 242 -9.77 9.14 21.17
N CYS A 243 -10.12 10.07 20.29
CA CYS A 243 -11.43 10.11 19.64
C CYS A 243 -11.31 10.26 18.12
N GLN A 244 -11.96 9.34 17.40
CA GLN A 244 -12.12 9.38 15.95
C GLN A 244 -13.58 9.64 15.59
N GLN A 245 -13.87 10.82 15.05
CA GLN A 245 -15.21 11.26 14.67
C GLN A 245 -15.40 11.20 13.16
N LYS A 246 -16.53 10.63 12.72
CA LYS A 246 -17.03 10.74 11.34
C LYS A 246 -17.98 11.93 11.26
N ILE A 247 -17.47 13.09 10.86
CA ILE A 247 -18.24 14.33 10.74
C ILE A 247 -18.82 14.39 9.33
N LYS A 248 -20.15 14.43 9.22
CA LYS A 248 -20.83 14.72 7.95
C LYS A 248 -20.94 16.24 7.82
N ASN A 249 -20.29 16.80 6.82
CA ASN A 249 -20.42 18.21 6.48
C ASN A 249 -21.77 18.47 5.79
N PRO A 250 -22.30 19.71 5.83
CA PRO A 250 -23.56 20.08 5.18
C PRO A 250 -23.58 19.83 3.66
N ASP A 251 -22.41 19.88 3.02
CA ASP A 251 -22.18 19.59 1.59
C ASP A 251 -22.22 18.08 1.26
N GLY A 252 -22.43 17.22 2.25
CA GLY A 252 -22.43 15.76 2.10
C GLY A 252 -21.05 15.11 2.12
N THR A 253 -19.97 15.89 2.27
CA THR A 253 -18.61 15.35 2.43
C THR A 253 -18.41 14.78 3.84
N LEU A 254 -17.57 13.75 3.95
CA LEU A 254 -17.18 13.14 5.23
C LEU A 254 -15.81 13.65 5.65
N ARG A 255 -15.74 14.30 6.82
CA ARG A 255 -14.50 14.68 7.48
C ARG A 255 -14.22 13.72 8.63
N TYR A 256 -13.04 13.14 8.65
CA TYR A 256 -12.57 12.32 9.76
C TYR A 256 -11.82 13.22 10.74
N GLY A 257 -12.38 13.44 11.91
CA GLY A 257 -11.74 14.16 13.00
C GLY A 257 -10.96 13.20 13.88
N PHE A 258 -9.67 13.45 14.08
CA PHE A 258 -8.86 12.74 15.06
C PHE A 258 -8.43 13.71 16.17
N ARG A 259 -8.86 13.45 17.39
CA ARG A 259 -8.53 14.25 18.57
C ARG A 259 -7.90 13.37 19.64
N VAL A 260 -6.81 13.88 20.18
CA VAL A 260 -6.14 13.33 21.34
C VAL A 260 -5.92 14.47 22.31
N GLY A 261 -6.19 14.26 23.59
CA GLY A 261 -5.91 15.26 24.59
C GLY A 261 -6.15 14.79 26.01
N ILE A 262 -5.74 15.62 26.96
CA ILE A 262 -5.77 15.36 28.40
C ILE A 262 -6.64 16.44 29.06
N ALA A 263 -7.54 16.04 29.94
CA ALA A 263 -8.28 16.99 30.77
C ALA A 263 -7.58 17.16 32.11
N GLN A 264 -7.42 18.40 32.59
CA GLN A 264 -6.84 18.65 33.91
C GLN A 264 -7.46 19.91 34.56
N CYS A 265 -7.63 19.87 35.87
CA CYS A 265 -8.18 20.97 36.67
C CYS A 265 -7.15 22.09 36.88
N GLU A 266 -7.57 23.35 36.76
CA GLU A 266 -6.70 24.53 36.93
C GLU A 266 -6.13 24.67 38.35
N LYS A 267 -6.71 23.98 39.34
CA LYS A 267 -6.22 23.96 40.73
C LYS A 267 -4.79 23.43 40.84
N TYR A 268 -4.37 22.55 39.93
CA TYR A 268 -3.04 21.92 39.93
C TYR A 268 -2.22 22.45 38.75
N MET A 269 -1.73 23.68 38.90
CA MET A 269 -1.04 24.41 37.82
C MET A 269 0.29 23.77 37.43
N ASP A 270 1.02 23.22 38.40
CA ASP A 270 2.25 22.46 38.21
C ASP A 270 2.06 21.27 37.25
N ILE A 271 0.97 20.53 37.41
CA ILE A 271 0.60 19.43 36.51
C ILE A 271 0.23 19.96 35.13
N CYS A 272 -0.53 21.06 35.06
CA CYS A 272 -0.92 21.71 33.81
C CYS A 272 0.30 22.17 32.99
N ASP A 273 1.26 22.81 33.65
CA ASP A 273 2.49 23.29 33.02
C ASP A 273 3.36 22.11 32.55
N LYS A 274 3.46 21.05 33.36
CA LYS A 274 4.16 19.84 32.96
C LYS A 274 3.52 19.18 31.74
N ILE A 275 2.19 19.08 31.68
CA ILE A 275 1.48 18.58 30.49
C ILE A 275 1.84 19.42 29.28
N LYS A 276 1.79 20.75 29.40
CA LYS A 276 2.10 21.66 28.29
C LYS A 276 3.52 21.44 27.75
N VAL A 277 4.52 21.41 28.63
CA VAL A 277 5.93 21.20 28.25
C VAL A 277 6.13 19.84 27.57
N LEU A 278 5.55 18.77 28.12
CA LEU A 278 5.67 17.43 27.55
C LEU A 278 4.96 17.29 26.20
N LEU A 279 3.79 17.91 26.05
CA LEU A 279 3.12 17.96 24.74
C LEU A 279 3.99 18.69 23.71
N GLU A 280 4.57 19.84 24.04
CA GLU A 280 5.45 20.58 23.12
C GLU A 280 6.71 19.80 22.75
N LYS A 281 7.30 19.09 23.72
CA LYS A 281 8.47 18.23 23.52
C LYS A 281 8.16 17.09 22.56
N PHE A 282 7.07 16.36 22.79
CA PHE A 282 6.80 15.12 22.07
C PHE A 282 6.06 15.31 20.73
N THR A 283 5.32 16.41 20.53
CA THR A 283 4.69 16.68 19.22
C THR A 283 5.65 17.21 18.17
N GLY A 284 6.78 17.79 18.58
CA GLY A 284 7.80 18.36 17.68
C GLY A 284 7.35 19.62 16.92
N ASN A 285 6.08 20.02 17.04
CA ASN A 285 5.52 21.20 16.39
C ASN A 285 5.46 22.44 17.30
N LYS A 286 5.89 22.30 18.58
CA LYS A 286 5.90 23.34 19.62
C LYS A 286 4.56 24.10 19.77
N LYS A 287 3.45 23.44 19.43
CA LYS A 287 2.11 24.02 19.49
C LYS A 287 1.26 23.23 20.46
N THR A 288 0.80 23.89 21.51
CA THR A 288 -0.23 23.38 22.42
C THR A 288 -1.56 24.06 22.16
N CYS A 289 -2.65 23.31 22.26
CA CYS A 289 -3.99 23.87 22.25
C CYS A 289 -4.62 23.60 23.61
N ARG A 290 -4.96 24.66 24.32
CA ARG A 290 -5.72 24.61 25.56
C ARG A 290 -7.13 25.11 25.27
N GLN A 291 -8.13 24.33 25.64
CA GLN A 291 -9.52 24.72 25.55
C GLN A 291 -10.15 24.67 26.94
N THR A 292 -10.95 25.67 27.26
CA THR A 292 -11.78 25.65 28.46
C THR A 292 -12.94 24.69 28.24
N MET A 293 -13.18 23.78 29.18
CA MET A 293 -14.38 22.94 29.13
C MET A 293 -15.59 23.76 29.59
N GLU A 294 -16.33 24.32 28.64
CA GLU A 294 -17.64 24.93 28.89
C GLU A 294 -18.64 23.90 29.43
N SER A 295 -19.47 24.30 30.39
CA SER A 295 -20.60 23.49 30.87
C SER A 295 -21.77 23.63 29.90
N CYS A 296 -22.43 22.51 29.59
CA CYS A 296 -23.73 22.47 28.91
C CYS A 296 -24.91 22.92 29.80
N ASP A 297 -24.67 23.67 30.88
CA ASP A 297 -25.71 24.14 31.79
C ASP A 297 -26.34 25.43 31.27
N ARG A 298 -27.36 25.26 30.41
CA ARG A 298 -28.38 26.30 30.18
C ARG A 298 -29.36 26.45 31.36
N ARG A 299 -29.15 25.73 32.47
CA ARG A 299 -29.98 25.75 33.67
C ARG A 299 -29.08 25.83 34.90
N GLY A 300 -28.73 27.05 35.30
CA GLY A 300 -27.75 27.33 36.34
C GLY A 300 -28.21 26.95 37.74
N ILE A 301 -27.62 25.89 38.31
CA ILE A 301 -27.82 25.52 39.73
C ILE A 301 -26.49 25.26 40.48
N PHE A 302 -25.34 25.09 39.79
CA PHE A 302 -24.05 24.88 40.46
C PHE A 302 -23.03 25.98 40.14
N LYS A 303 -22.61 26.76 41.15
CA LYS A 303 -21.43 27.64 41.05
C LYS A 303 -20.17 26.76 41.00
N LYS A 304 -19.47 26.75 39.87
CA LYS A 304 -18.15 26.09 39.74
C LYS A 304 -17.14 26.80 40.63
N GLN A 305 -16.46 26.04 41.50
CA GLN A 305 -15.32 26.54 42.28
C GLN A 305 -14.02 26.52 41.49
N HIS A 306 -13.88 25.63 40.50
CA HIS A 306 -12.68 25.48 39.68
C HIS A 306 -13.03 25.15 38.22
N GLN A 307 -12.22 25.65 37.29
CA GLN A 307 -12.29 25.37 35.85
C GLN A 307 -11.42 24.16 35.47
N ALA A 308 -11.89 23.40 34.47
CA ALA A 308 -11.12 22.32 33.87
C ALA A 308 -10.66 22.73 32.46
N TRP A 309 -9.40 22.43 32.16
CA TRP A 309 -8.78 22.66 30.86
C TRP A 309 -8.62 21.35 30.10
N GLN A 310 -8.78 21.43 28.79
CA GLN A 310 -8.48 20.36 27.87
C GLN A 310 -7.24 20.72 27.06
N PHE A 311 -6.18 19.95 27.27
CA PHE A 311 -4.92 20.04 26.52
C PHE A 311 -5.01 19.10 25.31
N LEU A 312 -5.15 19.69 24.13
CA LEU A 312 -5.26 18.96 22.87
C LEU A 312 -3.92 18.91 22.14
N ILE A 313 -3.63 17.73 21.60
CA ILE A 313 -2.52 17.53 20.68
C ILE A 313 -2.87 18.22 19.36
N THR A 314 -2.07 19.20 18.98
CA THR A 314 -2.24 19.95 17.74
C THR A 314 -1.54 19.25 16.58
N GLY A 315 -1.91 19.62 15.36
CA GLY A 315 -1.29 19.08 14.15
C GLY A 315 -2.20 18.19 13.29
N THR A 316 -1.57 17.56 12.29
CA THR A 316 -2.22 16.64 11.35
C THR A 316 -2.59 15.33 12.05
N ASN A 317 -3.42 14.51 11.39
CA ASN A 317 -3.74 13.17 11.93
C ASN A 317 -2.49 12.28 12.03
N VAL A 318 -1.52 12.49 11.14
CA VAL A 318 -0.24 11.77 11.13
C VAL A 318 0.62 12.19 12.32
N GLU A 319 0.79 13.50 12.58
CA GLU A 319 1.57 14.01 13.72
C GLU A 319 1.00 13.53 15.06
N LYS A 320 -0.33 13.55 15.20
CA LYS A 320 -1.01 12.99 16.37
C LYS A 320 -0.77 11.50 16.52
N LEU A 321 -0.75 10.75 15.42
CA LEU A 321 -0.46 9.32 15.45
C LEU A 321 1.00 9.07 15.84
N GLN A 322 1.94 9.82 15.29
CA GLN A 322 3.36 9.73 15.62
C GLN A 322 3.64 10.07 17.08
N PHE A 323 2.93 11.04 17.65
CA PHE A 323 2.96 11.30 19.09
C PHE A 323 2.55 10.04 19.87
N LEU A 324 1.42 9.41 19.50
CA LEU A 324 0.96 8.17 20.15
C LEU A 324 1.95 7.02 19.94
N MET A 325 2.60 6.92 18.79
CA MET A 325 3.63 5.91 18.52
C MET A 325 4.88 6.09 19.38
N ARG A 326 5.23 7.35 19.71
CA ARG A 326 6.38 7.69 20.56
C ARG A 326 6.10 7.42 22.03
N VAL A 327 4.96 7.90 22.52
CA VAL A 327 4.57 7.86 23.94
C VAL A 327 3.96 6.50 24.33
N ARG A 328 3.28 5.84 23.39
CA ARG A 328 2.63 4.54 23.54
C ARG A 328 1.69 4.40 24.76
N PRO A 329 0.69 5.28 24.93
CA PRO A 329 -0.38 5.03 25.89
C PRO A 329 -1.21 3.80 25.47
N PHE A 330 -1.77 3.05 26.42
CA PHE A 330 -2.65 1.92 26.13
C PHE A 330 -3.87 2.32 25.28
N LYS A 331 -4.36 3.56 25.42
CA LYS A 331 -5.44 4.12 24.59
C LYS A 331 -5.11 4.20 23.09
N ILE A 332 -3.85 4.00 22.64
CA ILE A 332 -3.53 3.90 21.21
C ILE A 332 -4.31 2.77 20.51
N GLN A 333 -4.66 1.71 21.24
CA GLN A 333 -5.47 0.60 20.71
C GLN A 333 -6.88 1.02 20.26
N LYS A 334 -7.37 2.18 20.73
CA LYS A 334 -8.65 2.76 20.28
C LYS A 334 -8.59 3.34 18.87
N VAL A 335 -7.40 3.50 18.29
CA VAL A 335 -7.21 4.07 16.96
C VAL A 335 -7.55 3.02 15.90
N ASP A 336 -8.58 3.29 15.12
CA ASP A 336 -8.95 2.51 13.95
C ASP A 336 -8.27 3.10 12.70
N ILE A 337 -7.40 2.31 12.06
CA ILE A 337 -6.63 2.70 10.88
C ILE A 337 -7.54 3.13 9.73
N GLU A 338 -8.67 2.45 9.52
CA GLU A 338 -9.58 2.74 8.41
C GLU A 338 -10.33 4.07 8.61
N LYS A 339 -10.42 4.55 9.85
CA LYS A 339 -11.05 5.82 10.22
C LYS A 339 -10.07 7.00 10.21
N LEU A 340 -8.79 6.80 9.89
CA LEU A 340 -7.81 7.91 9.77
C LEU A 340 -8.07 8.80 8.55
N GLY A 341 -8.84 8.29 7.57
CA GLY A 341 -9.33 9.04 6.43
C GLY A 341 -8.44 8.91 5.18
N LYS A 342 -8.20 10.05 4.51
CA LYS A 342 -7.44 10.10 3.26
C LYS A 342 -5.94 9.95 3.54
N LEU A 343 -5.23 9.20 2.68
CA LEU A 343 -3.78 9.19 2.69
C LEU A 343 -3.28 10.59 2.34
N LYS A 344 -2.65 11.24 3.31
CA LYS A 344 -2.00 12.52 3.13
C LYS A 344 -0.52 12.32 3.39
N SER A 345 0.29 12.87 2.51
CA SER A 345 1.73 12.92 2.75
C SER A 345 2.11 14.26 3.35
N GLN A 346 3.07 14.21 4.27
CA GLN A 346 3.59 15.39 4.96
C GLN A 346 5.11 15.52 4.81
N TYR A 347 5.82 14.40 4.64
CA TYR A 347 7.28 14.36 4.67
C TYR A 347 7.89 14.01 3.32
N ASP A 348 7.15 14.27 2.23
CA ASP A 348 7.60 14.06 0.86
C ASP A 348 9.01 14.60 0.65
N THR A 349 9.86 13.79 0.04
CA THR A 349 11.27 14.15 -0.20
C THR A 349 11.67 13.74 -1.61
N LYS A 350 12.72 14.37 -2.14
CA LYS A 350 13.23 14.10 -3.47
C LYS A 350 14.36 13.08 -3.42
N VAL A 351 14.54 12.37 -4.53
CA VAL A 351 15.64 11.43 -4.73
C VAL A 351 16.94 12.20 -4.98
N LYS A 352 17.93 12.01 -4.11
CA LYS A 352 19.23 12.67 -4.22
C LYS A 352 20.17 11.87 -5.12
N SER A 353 20.29 10.57 -4.88
CA SER A 353 21.16 9.68 -5.65
C SER A 353 20.63 8.24 -5.66
N ILE A 354 21.01 7.46 -6.67
CA ILE A 354 20.79 6.02 -6.71
C ILE A 354 22.12 5.36 -7.03
N THR A 355 22.61 4.53 -6.11
CA THR A 355 23.93 3.88 -6.20
C THR A 355 23.75 2.36 -6.20
N TYR A 356 24.42 1.67 -7.13
CA TYR A 356 24.42 0.21 -7.15
C TYR A 356 25.32 -0.34 -6.05
N LEU A 357 24.79 -1.24 -5.21
CA LEU A 357 25.52 -1.85 -4.09
C LEU A 357 26.01 -3.28 -4.38
N GLY A 358 25.55 -3.92 -5.45
CA GLY A 358 25.83 -5.33 -5.72
C GLY A 358 24.68 -6.26 -5.36
N LYS A 359 24.98 -7.56 -5.29
CA LYS A 359 24.02 -8.59 -4.93
C LYS A 359 23.89 -8.69 -3.42
N MET A 360 22.68 -8.47 -2.90
CA MET A 360 22.39 -8.63 -1.48
C MET A 360 21.12 -9.46 -1.28
N GLU A 361 20.94 -9.96 -0.05
CA GLU A 361 19.69 -10.57 0.36
C GLU A 361 18.56 -9.54 0.35
N ILE A 362 17.41 -9.96 -0.14
CA ILE A 362 16.16 -9.21 -0.21
C ILE A 362 15.02 -10.07 0.32
N VAL A 363 13.96 -9.42 0.80
CA VAL A 363 12.74 -10.05 1.29
C VAL A 363 11.55 -9.60 0.45
N ALA A 364 10.89 -10.56 -0.19
CA ALA A 364 9.64 -10.39 -0.91
C ALA A 364 8.49 -10.54 0.09
N MET A 365 7.75 -9.46 0.36
CA MET A 365 6.53 -9.53 1.16
C MET A 365 5.31 -9.25 0.28
N GLU A 366 4.32 -10.14 0.35
CA GLU A 366 3.00 -9.93 -0.24
C GLU A 366 1.96 -9.73 0.86
N THR A 367 1.13 -8.73 0.65
CA THR A 367 -0.04 -8.33 1.43
C THR A 367 -1.28 -8.37 0.54
N ASP A 368 -2.43 -8.68 1.13
CA ASP A 368 -3.74 -8.69 0.45
C ASP A 368 -4.16 -7.34 -0.14
N THR A 369 -3.69 -6.23 0.43
CA THR A 369 -3.92 -4.86 -0.06
C THR A 369 -2.94 -4.42 -1.16
N HIS A 370 -1.96 -5.25 -1.50
CA HIS A 370 -0.88 -4.95 -2.45
C HIS A 370 0.00 -3.75 -2.08
N THR A 371 -0.09 -3.24 -0.86
CA THR A 371 0.63 -2.06 -0.38
C THR A 371 1.03 -2.21 1.09
N TYR A 372 2.04 -1.44 1.51
CA TYR A 372 2.46 -1.29 2.90
C TYR A 372 3.26 0.00 3.07
N ILE A 373 3.53 0.38 4.33
CA ILE A 373 4.45 1.47 4.66
C ILE A 373 5.80 0.87 5.07
N ALA A 374 6.88 1.22 4.36
CA ALA A 374 8.25 0.84 4.70
C ALA A 374 9.14 2.06 4.90
N ASN A 375 9.89 2.11 5.99
CA ASN A 375 10.72 3.24 6.42
C ASN A 375 9.97 4.59 6.41
N GLY A 376 8.64 4.56 6.57
CA GLY A 376 7.79 5.73 6.47
C GLY A 376 7.27 6.08 5.08
N TYR A 377 7.73 5.38 4.04
CA TYR A 377 7.36 5.59 2.64
C TYR A 377 6.19 4.70 2.22
N ALA A 378 5.35 5.24 1.35
CA ALA A 378 4.25 4.51 0.74
C ALA A 378 4.79 3.61 -0.39
N MET A 379 4.87 2.31 -0.12
CA MET A 379 5.41 1.31 -1.03
C MET A 379 4.31 0.42 -1.59
N HIS A 380 4.55 -0.13 -2.77
CA HIS A 380 3.74 -1.18 -3.36
C HIS A 380 4.42 -2.52 -3.14
N ASN A 381 3.63 -3.59 -3.03
CA ASN A 381 4.15 -4.95 -3.19
C ASN A 381 4.79 -5.07 -4.58
N CYS A 382 5.53 -6.12 -4.85
CA CYS A 382 5.88 -6.36 -6.24
C CYS A 382 4.61 -6.66 -7.05
N ASN A 383 4.23 -5.74 -7.94
CA ASN A 383 3.20 -6.01 -8.93
C ASN A 383 3.86 -6.74 -10.10
N ARG A 384 3.62 -8.05 -10.15
CA ARG A 384 3.81 -9.10 -11.16
C ARG A 384 3.56 -8.71 -12.64
N PHE A 385 3.22 -7.45 -12.95
CA PHE A 385 2.81 -6.97 -14.28
C PHE A 385 2.95 -5.44 -14.42
N LYS A 386 3.90 -4.90 -15.23
CA LYS A 386 3.78 -3.63 -16.04
C LYS A 386 5.07 -3.26 -16.83
N ALA A 387 4.93 -2.26 -17.71
CA ALA A 387 5.52 -2.06 -19.04
C ALA A 387 7.05 -2.02 -19.26
N ASP A 388 7.94 -1.82 -18.28
CA ASP A 388 9.41 -1.85 -18.55
C ASP A 388 10.01 -3.25 -18.43
N HIS A 389 9.39 -4.12 -17.64
CA HIS A 389 9.55 -5.55 -17.80
C HIS A 389 9.27 -5.97 -19.24
N MET A 390 8.34 -5.32 -19.95
CA MET A 390 8.00 -5.71 -21.32
C MET A 390 9.14 -5.49 -22.31
N ILE A 391 10.14 -4.65 -22.03
CA ILE A 391 11.29 -4.49 -22.94
C ILE A 391 12.19 -5.72 -22.82
N GLY A 392 12.66 -6.05 -21.62
CA GLY A 392 13.45 -7.26 -21.36
C GLY A 392 12.66 -8.55 -21.64
N TYR A 393 11.38 -8.59 -21.25
CA TYR A 393 10.45 -9.66 -21.61
C TYR A 393 10.31 -9.75 -23.12
N ARG A 394 10.10 -8.66 -23.85
CA ARG A 394 9.98 -8.72 -25.32
C ARG A 394 11.24 -9.29 -25.94
N GLU A 395 12.42 -8.80 -25.56
CA GLU A 395 13.70 -9.29 -26.08
C GLU A 395 13.91 -10.77 -25.76
N ASN A 396 13.74 -11.16 -24.50
CA ASN A 396 13.89 -12.55 -24.06
C ASN A 396 12.80 -13.47 -24.63
N LEU A 397 11.58 -12.97 -24.83
CA LEU A 397 10.47 -13.68 -25.43
C LEU A 397 10.75 -13.91 -26.91
N ILE A 398 11.14 -12.88 -27.66
CA ILE A 398 11.55 -13.01 -29.06
C ILE A 398 12.71 -14.00 -29.19
N ALA A 399 13.69 -13.95 -28.28
CA ALA A 399 14.78 -14.93 -28.25
C ALA A 399 14.29 -16.36 -27.97
N LYS A 400 13.27 -16.52 -27.12
CA LYS A 400 12.75 -17.83 -26.70
C LYS A 400 11.77 -18.46 -27.69
N ILE A 401 10.83 -17.68 -28.25
CA ILE A 401 9.77 -18.19 -29.15
C ILE A 401 9.96 -17.79 -30.62
N GLY A 402 10.88 -16.88 -30.92
CA GLY A 402 11.12 -16.37 -32.27
C GLY A 402 10.14 -15.27 -32.71
N GLN A 403 10.59 -14.45 -33.66
CA GLN A 403 9.84 -13.26 -34.13
C GLN A 403 8.48 -13.61 -34.76
N GLN A 404 8.38 -14.73 -35.48
CA GLN A 404 7.13 -15.14 -36.14
C GLN A 404 6.02 -15.46 -35.13
N ARG A 405 6.34 -16.23 -34.08
CA ARG A 405 5.38 -16.57 -33.01
C ARG A 405 5.02 -15.35 -32.18
N PHE A 406 5.99 -14.48 -31.91
CA PHE A 406 5.74 -13.19 -31.26
C PHE A 406 4.74 -12.32 -32.03
N ASN A 407 4.90 -12.20 -33.36
CA ASN A 407 3.98 -11.42 -34.19
C ASN A 407 2.56 -12.05 -34.19
N LYS A 408 2.46 -13.38 -34.22
CA LYS A 408 1.18 -14.10 -34.10
C LYS A 408 0.51 -13.86 -32.75
N LEU A 409 1.28 -13.78 -31.67
CA LEU A 409 0.80 -13.48 -30.33
C LEU A 409 0.15 -12.08 -30.27
N ALA A 410 0.83 -11.08 -30.85
CA ALA A 410 0.32 -9.72 -30.93
C ALA A 410 -0.99 -9.64 -31.73
N TRP A 411 -1.08 -10.38 -32.85
CA TRP A 411 -2.30 -10.48 -33.64
C TRP A 411 -3.46 -11.11 -32.85
N LYS A 412 -3.21 -12.22 -32.13
CA LYS A 412 -4.23 -12.86 -31.26
C LYS A 412 -4.71 -11.93 -30.15
N ALA A 413 -3.82 -11.11 -29.56
CA ALA A 413 -4.18 -10.20 -28.47
C ALA A 413 -5.21 -9.14 -28.91
N GLY A 414 -5.23 -8.78 -30.20
CA GLY A 414 -6.23 -7.89 -30.79
C GLY A 414 -7.62 -8.52 -30.98
N GLN A 415 -7.76 -9.85 -30.80
CA GLN A 415 -9.01 -10.56 -30.97
C GLN A 415 -9.82 -10.66 -29.67
N THR A 416 -11.13 -10.58 -29.81
CA THR A 416 -12.08 -10.82 -28.73
C THR A 416 -12.42 -12.31 -28.68
N LYS A 417 -12.07 -12.97 -27.57
CA LYS A 417 -12.45 -14.37 -27.30
C LYS A 417 -13.34 -14.45 -26.06
N LYS A 418 -14.42 -15.21 -26.14
CA LYS A 418 -15.27 -15.57 -24.98
C LYS A 418 -15.19 -17.07 -24.81
N TRP A 419 -14.74 -17.51 -23.64
CA TRP A 419 -14.62 -18.93 -23.31
C TRP A 419 -15.95 -19.47 -22.80
N ALA A 420 -16.38 -20.61 -23.30
CA ALA A 420 -17.50 -21.35 -22.73
C ALA A 420 -17.06 -22.13 -21.49
N ASP A 421 -17.99 -22.44 -20.60
CA ASP A 421 -17.68 -23.11 -19.34
C ASP A 421 -17.05 -24.49 -19.55
N PHE A 422 -17.53 -25.24 -20.54
CA PHE A 422 -17.01 -26.57 -20.84
C PHE A 422 -15.56 -26.50 -21.33
N GLU A 423 -15.22 -25.52 -22.18
CA GLU A 423 -13.84 -25.30 -22.64
C GLU A 423 -12.90 -25.00 -21.47
N LEU A 424 -13.32 -24.17 -20.51
CA LEU A 424 -12.53 -23.86 -19.32
C LEU A 424 -12.31 -25.10 -18.45
N ILE A 425 -13.34 -25.96 -18.30
CA ILE A 425 -13.25 -27.21 -17.54
C ILE A 425 -12.28 -28.18 -18.22
N GLU A 426 -12.36 -28.35 -19.53
CA GLU A 426 -11.48 -29.22 -20.32
C GLU A 426 -10.04 -28.74 -20.29
N LEU A 427 -9.80 -27.44 -20.49
CA LEU A 427 -8.47 -26.84 -20.36
C LEU A 427 -7.91 -27.01 -18.95
N THR A 428 -8.75 -26.92 -17.92
CA THR A 428 -8.33 -27.15 -16.54
C THR A 428 -7.85 -28.58 -16.34
N LYS A 429 -8.55 -29.57 -16.91
CA LYS A 429 -8.14 -30.98 -16.87
C LYS A 429 -6.83 -31.19 -17.63
N TYR A 430 -6.73 -30.63 -18.83
CA TYR A 430 -5.56 -30.73 -19.70
C TYR A 430 -4.29 -30.19 -19.02
N TYR A 431 -4.30 -28.93 -18.57
CA TYR A 431 -3.13 -28.33 -17.92
C TYR A 431 -2.79 -28.94 -16.56
N LYS A 432 -3.80 -29.48 -15.86
CA LYS A 432 -3.54 -30.22 -14.62
C LYS A 432 -2.75 -31.49 -14.92
N ALA A 433 -3.17 -32.28 -15.91
CA ALA A 433 -2.48 -33.51 -16.30
C ALA A 433 -1.05 -33.24 -16.75
N LEU A 434 -0.82 -32.19 -17.55
CA LEU A 434 0.53 -31.78 -17.97
C LEU A 434 1.39 -31.32 -16.79
N GLY A 435 0.83 -30.49 -15.90
CA GLY A 435 1.54 -30.04 -14.71
C GLY A 435 1.93 -31.20 -13.79
N ASP A 436 1.04 -32.17 -13.58
CA ASP A 436 1.31 -33.35 -12.76
C ASP A 436 2.36 -34.26 -13.40
N LYS A 437 2.38 -34.37 -14.73
CA LYS A 437 3.44 -35.09 -15.47
C LYS A 437 4.80 -34.42 -15.29
N LEU A 438 4.89 -33.11 -15.53
CA LEU A 438 6.13 -32.34 -15.41
C LEU A 438 6.68 -32.30 -13.97
N SER A 439 5.78 -32.21 -12.99
CA SER A 439 6.10 -32.27 -11.55
C SER A 439 6.80 -33.59 -11.19
N LYS A 440 6.27 -34.72 -11.68
CA LYS A 440 6.87 -36.05 -11.50
C LYS A 440 8.22 -36.18 -12.21
N GLU A 441 8.32 -35.71 -13.45
CA GLU A 441 9.55 -35.79 -14.24
C GLU A 441 10.70 -34.97 -13.64
N LYS A 442 10.38 -33.82 -13.03
CA LYS A 442 11.37 -32.88 -12.48
C LYS A 442 11.61 -33.05 -10.99
N GLY A 443 10.82 -33.89 -10.30
CA GLY A 443 10.94 -34.10 -8.86
C GLY A 443 10.53 -32.89 -8.01
N ILE A 444 9.61 -32.06 -8.52
CA ILE A 444 9.11 -30.81 -7.91
C ILE A 444 7.60 -30.89 -7.74
#